data_AF-A0A6P0NF12-F1
#
_entry.id   AF-A0A6P0NF12-F1
#
_cell.length_a   1.000
_cell.length_b   1.000
_cell.length_c   1.000
_cell.angle_alpha   90.00
_cell.angle_beta   90.00
_cell.angle_gamma   90.00
#
_symmetry.space_group_name_H-M   'P 1'
#
loop_
_entity.id
_entity.type
_entity.pdbx_description
1 polymer ?
#
loop_
_entity_poly.entity_id
_entity_poly.type
_entity_poly.pdbx_seq_one_letter_code
_entity_poly.pdbx_strand_id
1 'polypeptide(L)'
;SKYSQGLKVHSTIAVTTEGIPLGLINQQVWARDILELGKASTRHQKPTNSKESNKWLLGLRATKELITSGQKVVTIADREADFYDLFAACSSLESAFLIRATQNRCLMDSDQHLKEALEEVQPQGELIVELKRNLNRKARRAKLTIRFTSLTIKAPQNRPWPKHLAAINLQVILAVEEDPPLSEEPISWLLLTNLPISNCSQVIRYVKWYSYRWLIERYHYTLKSGCGLEKLQLKTARRLEMAMAALLDCGLAFTLAYVSSSLLS
;
A
#
# COMPACT_ATOMS: atom_id res chain seq x y z
N SER A 1 -3.81 -27.44 11.26
CA SER A 1 -4.84 -26.96 12.21
C SER A 1 -5.65 -25.86 11.54
N LYS A 2 -6.98 -25.99 11.45
CA LYS A 2 -7.86 -25.12 10.63
C LYS A 2 -8.07 -23.71 11.22
N TYR A 3 -7.45 -23.38 12.36
CA TYR A 3 -7.45 -22.05 12.96
C TYR A 3 -6.11 -21.82 13.68
N SER A 4 -5.13 -21.22 13.01
CA SER A 4 -3.97 -20.66 13.71
C SER A 4 -4.41 -19.37 14.42
N GLN A 5 -4.45 -19.39 15.74
CA GLN A 5 -4.58 -18.15 16.52
C GLN A 5 -3.27 -17.37 16.41
N GLY A 6 -3.36 -16.07 16.13
CA GLY A 6 -2.18 -15.24 15.96
C GLY A 6 -2.54 -13.76 15.97
N LEU A 7 -1.54 -12.92 16.26
CA LEU A 7 -1.68 -11.48 16.19
C LEU A 7 -1.56 -11.00 14.74
N LYS A 8 -2.37 -10.01 14.40
CA LYS A 8 -2.23 -9.20 13.19
C LYS A 8 -1.37 -8.00 13.53
N VAL A 9 -0.51 -7.64 12.59
CA VAL A 9 0.39 -6.50 12.71
C VAL A 9 0.23 -5.65 11.46
N HIS A 10 -0.09 -4.38 11.64
CA HIS A 10 -0.07 -3.38 10.59
C HIS A 10 1.05 -2.40 10.89
N SER A 11 1.98 -2.24 9.96
CA SER A 11 3.17 -1.40 10.13
C SER A 11 3.21 -0.34 9.05
N THR A 12 3.54 0.89 9.44
CA THR A 12 3.79 2.02 8.55
C THR A 12 5.26 2.38 8.69
N ILE A 13 6.02 2.27 7.59
CA ILE A 13 7.44 2.63 7.56
C ILE A 13 7.66 3.90 6.74
N ALA A 14 8.60 4.72 7.17
CA ALA A 14 9.10 5.86 6.42
C ALA A 14 10.24 5.41 5.49
N VAL A 15 10.24 5.90 4.25
CA VAL A 15 11.24 5.60 3.22
C VAL A 15 11.50 6.88 2.43
N THR A 16 12.76 7.16 2.06
CA THR A 16 13.12 8.29 1.19
C THR A 16 12.66 8.08 -0.25
N THR A 17 12.73 9.14 -1.06
CA THR A 17 12.41 9.10 -2.49
C THR A 17 13.33 8.21 -3.32
N GLU A 18 14.48 7.84 -2.77
CA GLU A 18 15.50 6.95 -3.34
C GLU A 18 15.33 5.49 -2.86
N GLY A 19 14.35 5.23 -1.99
CA GLY A 19 14.07 3.90 -1.47
C GLY A 19 14.91 3.53 -0.23
N ILE A 20 15.46 4.51 0.49
CA ILE A 20 16.21 4.27 1.73
C ILE A 20 15.23 4.24 2.91
N PRO A 21 15.12 3.13 3.67
CA PRO A 21 14.30 3.10 4.87
C PRO A 21 14.78 4.10 5.92
N LEU A 22 13.85 4.84 6.53
CA LEU A 22 14.13 5.80 7.60
C LEU A 22 13.73 5.26 8.97
N GLY A 23 12.74 4.37 9.04
CA GLY A 23 12.27 3.79 10.29
C GLY A 23 10.77 3.52 10.30
N LEU A 24 10.25 3.16 11.47
CA LEU A 24 8.83 2.91 11.68
C LEU A 24 8.12 4.19 12.14
N ILE A 25 6.98 4.51 11.53
CA ILE A 25 6.08 5.60 11.93
C ILE A 25 5.02 5.09 12.90
N ASN A 26 4.39 3.96 12.59
CA ASN A 26 3.28 3.41 13.36
C ASN A 26 3.29 1.88 13.28
N GLN A 27 2.98 1.21 14.39
CA GLN A 27 2.69 -0.21 14.41
C GLN A 27 1.44 -0.47 15.26
N GLN A 28 0.48 -1.15 14.64
CA GLN A 28 -0.79 -1.55 15.26
C GLN A 28 -0.81 -3.06 15.39
N VAL A 29 -1.17 -3.56 16.56
CA VAL A 29 -1.23 -4.99 16.88
C VAL A 29 -2.61 -5.32 17.41
N TRP A 30 -3.26 -6.36 16.86
CA TRP A 30 -4.56 -6.81 17.33
C TRP A 30 -4.77 -8.31 17.09
N ALA A 31 -5.70 -8.92 17.81
CA ALA A 31 -6.19 -10.27 17.53
C ALA A 31 -7.59 -10.19 16.91
N ARG A 32 -7.94 -11.15 16.05
CA ARG A 32 -9.32 -11.29 15.58
C ARG A 32 -10.15 -11.95 16.66
N ASP A 33 -11.32 -11.38 16.94
CA ASP A 33 -12.32 -12.08 17.74
C ASP A 33 -12.83 -13.30 16.96
N ILE A 34 -12.77 -14.46 17.60
CA ILE A 34 -13.22 -15.74 17.05
C ILE A 34 -14.72 -15.69 16.76
N LEU A 35 -15.49 -14.95 17.56
CA LEU A 35 -16.94 -14.77 17.41
C LEU A 35 -17.32 -13.91 16.18
N GLU A 36 -16.36 -13.18 15.61
CA GLU A 36 -16.55 -12.37 14.40
C GLU A 36 -16.11 -13.10 13.12
N LEU A 37 -15.56 -14.32 13.23
CA LEU A 37 -15.21 -15.15 12.07
C LEU A 37 -16.48 -15.57 11.30
N GLY A 38 -16.42 -15.57 9.97
CA GLY A 38 -17.54 -15.92 9.09
C GLY A 38 -18.50 -14.76 8.77
N LYS A 39 -18.40 -13.61 9.44
CA LYS A 39 -19.25 -12.42 9.18
C LYS A 39 -18.75 -11.53 8.04
N ALA A 40 -18.07 -12.13 7.05
CA ALA A 40 -17.51 -11.39 5.91
C ALA A 40 -18.61 -10.78 5.02
N SER A 41 -19.74 -11.48 4.87
CA SER A 41 -20.87 -11.06 4.03
C SER A 41 -21.56 -9.79 4.53
N THR A 42 -21.67 -9.59 5.85
CA THR A 42 -22.29 -8.40 6.45
C THR A 42 -21.31 -7.23 6.63
N ARG A 43 -20.04 -7.39 6.22
CA ARG A 43 -19.00 -6.37 6.37
C ARG A 43 -19.34 -5.05 5.69
N HIS A 44 -20.06 -5.08 4.57
CA HIS A 44 -20.48 -3.85 3.88
C HIS A 44 -21.42 -2.98 4.73
N GLN A 45 -22.09 -3.57 5.73
CA GLN A 45 -23.06 -2.90 6.60
C GLN A 45 -22.44 -2.24 7.84
N LYS A 46 -21.15 -2.49 8.13
CA LYS A 46 -20.45 -1.87 9.26
C LYS A 46 -19.76 -0.58 8.85
N PRO A 47 -19.70 0.48 9.68
CA PRO A 47 -18.88 1.65 9.38
C PRO A 47 -17.39 1.27 9.34
N THR A 48 -16.58 2.06 8.63
CA THR A 48 -15.16 1.73 8.39
C THR A 48 -14.34 1.64 9.67
N ASN A 49 -14.65 2.46 10.69
CA ASN A 49 -14.00 2.42 12.00
C ASN A 49 -14.19 1.08 12.75
N SER A 50 -15.24 0.32 12.44
CA SER A 50 -15.53 -1.00 13.00
C SER A 50 -14.98 -2.15 12.15
N LYS A 51 -14.14 -1.88 11.15
CA LYS A 51 -13.51 -2.88 10.27
C LYS A 51 -12.00 -2.89 10.45
N GLU A 52 -11.37 -4.01 10.11
CA GLU A 52 -9.90 -4.07 10.01
C GLU A 52 -9.32 -3.07 9.00
N SER A 53 -10.10 -2.59 8.03
CA SER A 53 -9.66 -1.54 7.10
C SER A 53 -9.38 -0.20 7.80
N ASN A 54 -9.89 0.02 9.01
CA ASN A 54 -9.58 1.20 9.82
C ASN A 54 -8.07 1.34 10.12
N LYS A 55 -7.32 0.23 10.09
CA LYS A 55 -5.86 0.24 10.30
C LYS A 55 -5.13 1.24 9.39
N TRP A 56 -5.60 1.38 8.16
CA TRP A 56 -5.05 2.32 7.18
C TRP A 56 -5.33 3.79 7.56
N LEU A 57 -6.53 4.09 8.08
CA LEU A 57 -6.89 5.43 8.56
C LEU A 57 -6.09 5.79 9.82
N LEU A 58 -5.88 4.83 10.73
CA LEU A 58 -5.03 5.02 11.90
C LEU A 58 -3.56 5.23 11.51
N GLY A 59 -3.05 4.50 10.52
CA GLY A 59 -1.72 4.70 9.95
C GLY A 59 -1.53 6.09 9.35
N LEU A 60 -2.51 6.53 8.56
CA LEU A 60 -2.53 7.86 7.94
C LEU A 60 -2.53 8.99 8.98
N ARG A 61 -3.39 8.89 10.01
CA ARG A 61 -3.47 9.89 11.09
C ARG A 61 -2.18 9.97 11.90
N ALA A 62 -1.64 8.82 12.33
CA ALA A 62 -0.37 8.77 13.05
C ALA A 62 0.78 9.38 12.23
N THR A 63 0.77 9.16 10.91
CA THR A 63 1.76 9.78 10.01
C THR A 63 1.62 11.30 9.97
N LYS A 64 0.39 11.83 9.87
CA LYS A 64 0.13 13.27 9.85
C LYS A 64 0.45 13.94 11.20
N GLU A 65 0.19 13.26 12.30
CA GLU A 65 0.50 13.72 13.67
C GLU A 65 2.01 13.75 13.94
N LEU A 66 2.76 12.77 13.43
CA LEU A 66 4.21 12.71 13.61
C LEU A 66 4.95 13.67 12.68
N ILE A 67 4.55 13.75 11.41
CA ILE A 67 5.19 14.56 10.38
C ILE A 67 4.42 15.87 10.24
N THR A 68 4.65 16.78 11.18
CA THR A 68 4.02 18.11 11.24
C THR A 68 4.74 19.17 10.41
N SER A 69 6.00 18.91 10.03
CA SER A 69 6.76 19.80 9.14
C SER A 69 6.14 19.84 7.75
N GLY A 70 6.31 20.95 7.01
CA GLY A 70 5.81 21.14 5.63
C GLY A 70 6.38 20.19 4.57
N GLN A 71 6.96 19.05 4.99
CA GLN A 71 7.41 17.97 4.13
C GLN A 71 6.21 17.25 3.50
N LYS A 72 6.31 16.97 2.21
CA LYS A 72 5.28 16.23 1.49
C LYS A 72 5.49 14.73 1.67
N VAL A 73 4.53 14.07 2.33
CA VAL A 73 4.53 12.62 2.54
C VAL A 73 3.54 11.96 1.58
N VAL A 74 3.96 10.84 0.97
CA VAL A 74 3.11 10.04 0.08
C VAL A 74 2.83 8.69 0.73
N THR A 75 1.58 8.41 1.05
CA THR A 75 1.14 7.10 1.57
C THR A 75 1.11 6.09 0.43
N ILE A 76 2.00 5.10 0.44
CA ILE A 76 2.06 4.03 -0.56
C ILE A 76 1.45 2.75 0.02
N ALA A 77 0.48 2.16 -0.68
CA ALA A 77 -0.17 0.93 -0.21
C ALA A 77 -0.62 -0.01 -1.34
N ASP A 78 -0.83 -1.28 -1.00
CA ASP A 78 -1.33 -2.28 -1.95
C ASP A 78 -2.85 -2.24 -2.12
N ARG A 79 -3.36 -3.29 -2.77
CA ARG A 79 -4.77 -3.52 -3.10
C ARG A 79 -5.71 -3.54 -1.90
N GLU A 80 -5.23 -3.87 -0.70
CA GLU A 80 -6.06 -3.88 0.51
C GLU A 80 -6.43 -2.44 0.97
N ALA A 81 -5.66 -1.43 0.56
CA ALA A 81 -5.93 -0.02 0.84
C ALA A 81 -6.86 0.63 -0.20
N ASP A 82 -7.33 -0.10 -1.21
CA ASP A 82 -8.25 0.44 -2.23
C ASP A 82 -9.70 0.52 -1.71
N PHE A 83 -9.95 1.49 -0.83
CA PHE A 83 -11.28 1.82 -0.36
C PHE A 83 -11.47 3.33 -0.26
N TYR A 84 -12.67 3.77 -0.65
CA TYR A 84 -12.97 5.17 -0.87
C TYR A 84 -12.77 6.06 0.37
N ASP A 85 -13.04 5.53 1.57
CA ASP A 85 -12.89 6.30 2.82
C ASP A 85 -11.43 6.69 3.08
N LEU A 86 -10.46 5.91 2.59
CA LEU A 86 -9.05 6.27 2.68
C LEU A 86 -8.73 7.45 1.76
N PHE A 87 -9.23 7.44 0.52
CA PHE A 87 -9.02 8.55 -0.42
C PHE A 87 -9.65 9.84 0.11
N ALA A 88 -10.88 9.75 0.64
CA ALA A 88 -11.56 10.89 1.27
C ALA A 88 -10.77 11.40 2.48
N ALA A 89 -10.23 10.50 3.31
CA ALA A 89 -9.40 10.88 4.46
C ALA A 89 -8.11 11.58 4.02
N CYS A 90 -7.43 11.07 2.99
CA CYS A 90 -6.25 11.72 2.41
C CYS A 90 -6.57 13.15 1.94
N SER A 91 -7.71 13.37 1.29
CA SER A 91 -8.15 14.71 0.91
C SER A 91 -8.36 15.61 2.12
N SER A 92 -9.05 15.13 3.16
CA SER A 92 -9.32 15.91 4.37
C SER A 92 -8.07 16.23 5.20
N LEU A 93 -7.05 15.39 5.14
CA LEU A 93 -5.78 15.54 5.87
C LEU A 93 -4.69 16.18 5.02
N GLU A 94 -5.03 16.65 3.81
CA GLU A 94 -4.10 17.21 2.82
C GLU A 94 -2.85 16.31 2.63
N SER A 95 -3.10 15.00 2.56
CA SER A 95 -2.06 13.98 2.48
C SER A 95 -2.03 13.37 1.09
N ALA A 96 -0.84 13.14 0.55
CA ALA A 96 -0.69 12.48 -0.74
C ALA A 96 -0.77 10.96 -0.59
N PHE A 97 -1.29 10.27 -1.60
CA PHE A 97 -1.32 8.80 -1.63
C PHE A 97 -0.93 8.26 -3.01
N LEU A 98 -0.46 7.02 -3.04
CA LEU A 98 -0.22 6.23 -4.24
C LEU A 98 -0.61 4.77 -3.93
N ILE A 99 -1.82 4.40 -4.32
CA ILE A 99 -2.46 3.15 -3.87
C ILE A 99 -2.76 2.26 -5.08
N ARG A 100 -2.41 0.97 -4.98
CA ARG A 100 -2.76 0.02 -6.04
C ARG A 100 -4.24 -0.31 -6.01
N ALA A 101 -4.91 -0.08 -7.13
CA ALA A 101 -6.33 -0.35 -7.27
C ALA A 101 -6.63 -1.84 -7.52
N THR A 102 -7.84 -2.22 -7.15
CA THR A 102 -8.50 -3.50 -7.41
C THR A 102 -9.92 -3.29 -7.91
N GLN A 103 -10.61 -2.27 -7.39
CA GLN A 103 -12.01 -1.99 -7.68
C GLN A 103 -12.15 -1.28 -9.03
N ASN A 104 -13.07 -1.76 -9.87
CA ASN A 104 -13.47 -1.03 -11.07
C ASN A 104 -14.53 0.01 -10.67
N ARG A 105 -14.11 1.26 -10.48
CA ARG A 105 -14.94 2.33 -9.90
C ARG A 105 -15.76 3.03 -10.98
N CYS A 106 -16.99 3.42 -10.66
CA CYS A 106 -17.81 4.26 -11.54
C CYS A 106 -17.25 5.69 -11.58
N LEU A 107 -17.27 6.30 -12.76
CA LEU A 107 -16.77 7.64 -13.00
C LEU A 107 -17.87 8.68 -12.88
N MET A 108 -17.53 9.91 -12.51
CA MET A 108 -18.50 11.00 -12.37
C MET A 108 -18.98 11.50 -13.72
N ASP A 109 -18.03 11.73 -14.62
CA ASP A 109 -18.20 12.45 -15.89
C ASP A 109 -18.57 11.51 -17.07
N SER A 110 -18.74 10.21 -16.80
CA SER A 110 -19.11 9.20 -17.80
C SER A 110 -19.87 8.03 -17.17
N ASP A 111 -20.59 7.27 -18.00
CA ASP A 111 -21.21 6.00 -17.59
C ASP A 111 -20.21 4.82 -17.58
N GLN A 112 -18.99 5.06 -18.04
CA GLN A 112 -17.89 4.09 -18.00
C GLN A 112 -17.35 3.86 -16.59
N HIS A 113 -16.69 2.71 -16.43
CA HIS A 113 -15.86 2.44 -15.26
C HIS A 113 -14.39 2.78 -15.52
N LEU A 114 -13.65 2.88 -14.42
CA LEU A 114 -12.23 3.24 -14.40
C LEU A 114 -11.35 2.42 -15.35
N LYS A 115 -11.57 1.11 -15.47
CA LYS A 115 -10.78 0.25 -16.37
C LYS A 115 -11.10 0.49 -17.84
N GLU A 116 -12.38 0.69 -18.17
CA GLU A 116 -12.82 0.96 -19.55
C GLU A 116 -12.22 2.29 -20.04
N ALA A 117 -12.33 3.35 -19.23
CA ALA A 117 -11.73 4.64 -19.55
C ALA A 117 -10.20 4.58 -19.70
N LEU A 118 -9.53 3.62 -19.06
CA LEU A 118 -8.08 3.41 -19.17
C LEU A 118 -7.66 2.64 -20.43
N GLU A 119 -8.51 1.75 -20.93
CA GLU A 119 -8.25 0.98 -22.14
C GLU A 119 -8.21 1.88 -23.38
N GLU A 120 -8.94 2.99 -23.36
CA GLU A 120 -8.94 4.01 -24.42
C GLU A 120 -7.69 4.90 -24.43
N VAL A 121 -6.92 4.90 -23.33
CA VAL A 121 -5.71 5.74 -23.20
C VAL A 121 -4.55 5.11 -23.95
N GLN A 122 -4.00 5.86 -24.90
CA GLN A 122 -2.80 5.46 -25.63
C GLN A 122 -1.56 5.42 -24.71
N PRO A 123 -0.57 4.54 -24.98
CA PRO A 123 0.73 4.57 -24.30
C PRO A 123 1.36 5.96 -24.32
N GLN A 124 1.79 6.45 -23.16
CA GLN A 124 2.40 7.78 -23.00
C GLN A 124 3.84 7.74 -22.50
N GLY A 125 4.38 6.54 -22.25
CA GLY A 125 5.77 6.38 -21.88
C GLY A 125 6.13 4.95 -21.49
N GLU A 126 7.40 4.77 -21.18
CA GLU A 126 7.95 3.47 -20.81
C GLU A 126 8.88 3.61 -19.60
N LEU A 127 8.94 2.57 -18.77
CA LEU A 127 9.82 2.49 -17.62
C LEU A 127 10.40 1.10 -17.48
N ILE A 128 11.72 1.01 -17.33
CA ILE A 128 12.36 -0.24 -16.93
C ILE A 128 12.43 -0.29 -15.41
N VAL A 129 11.80 -1.30 -14.81
CA VAL A 129 11.91 -1.58 -13.38
C VAL A 129 12.83 -2.77 -13.14
N GLU A 130 13.72 -2.62 -12.16
CA GLU A 130 14.59 -3.70 -11.72
C GLU A 130 13.90 -4.50 -10.62
N LEU A 131 13.64 -5.76 -10.92
CA LEU A 131 13.03 -6.70 -10.00
C LEU A 131 14.14 -7.47 -9.30
N LYS A 132 14.21 -7.32 -7.97
CA LYS A 132 15.09 -8.16 -7.15
C LYS A 132 14.60 -9.60 -7.15
N ARG A 133 15.55 -10.52 -6.96
CA ARG A 133 15.28 -11.94 -6.73
C ARG A 133 14.40 -12.12 -5.49
N ASN A 134 13.41 -13.00 -5.58
CA ASN A 134 12.70 -13.53 -4.42
C ASN A 134 12.66 -15.08 -4.50
N LEU A 135 11.93 -15.74 -3.62
CA LEU A 135 11.85 -17.21 -3.58
C LEU A 135 11.25 -17.80 -4.88
N ASN A 136 10.39 -17.04 -5.57
CA ASN A 136 9.60 -17.52 -6.70
C ASN A 136 10.04 -16.94 -8.05
N ARG A 137 10.91 -15.93 -8.06
CA ARG A 137 11.30 -15.17 -9.25
C ARG A 137 12.77 -14.80 -9.24
N LYS A 138 13.43 -14.98 -10.39
CA LYS A 138 14.82 -14.53 -10.62
C LYS A 138 14.89 -13.01 -10.74
N ALA A 139 16.04 -12.43 -10.41
CA ALA A 139 16.24 -11.02 -10.67
C ALA A 139 16.12 -10.77 -12.19
N ARG A 140 15.33 -9.76 -12.58
CA ARG A 140 15.09 -9.44 -14.00
C ARG A 140 14.75 -7.95 -14.17
N ARG A 141 14.98 -7.45 -15.37
CA ARG A 141 14.52 -6.12 -15.80
C ARG A 141 13.19 -6.30 -16.52
N ALA A 142 12.16 -5.59 -16.09
CA ALA A 142 10.84 -5.60 -16.75
C ALA A 142 10.60 -4.24 -17.39
N LYS A 143 10.26 -4.24 -18.68
CA LYS A 143 9.87 -3.04 -19.42
C LYS A 143 8.37 -2.83 -19.22
N LEU A 144 7.99 -1.68 -18.67
CA LEU A 144 6.60 -1.32 -18.40
C LEU A 144 6.15 -0.23 -19.35
N THR A 145 5.04 -0.47 -20.05
CA THR A 145 4.30 0.54 -20.79
C THR A 145 3.40 1.30 -19.82
N ILE A 146 3.46 2.63 -19.88
CA ILE A 146 2.78 3.55 -18.97
C ILE A 146 1.64 4.26 -19.70
N ARG A 147 0.44 4.19 -19.12
CA ARG A 147 -0.76 4.95 -19.50
C ARG A 147 -1.23 5.73 -18.28
N PHE A 148 -1.62 6.99 -18.42
CA PHE A 148 -2.15 7.76 -17.31
C PHE A 148 -3.19 8.80 -17.74
N THR A 149 -4.17 9.03 -16.88
CA THR A 149 -5.24 9.99 -17.12
C THR A 149 -5.79 10.54 -15.80
N SER A 150 -6.48 11.68 -15.86
CA SER A 150 -7.17 12.31 -14.72
C SER A 150 -8.65 11.91 -14.77
N LEU A 151 -9.15 11.28 -13.71
CA LEU A 151 -10.52 10.81 -13.62
C LEU A 151 -11.17 11.23 -12.30
N THR A 152 -12.48 11.45 -12.34
CA THR A 152 -13.28 11.74 -11.14
C THR A 152 -14.08 10.51 -10.76
N ILE A 153 -13.82 9.93 -9.58
CA ILE A 153 -14.54 8.73 -9.11
C ILE A 153 -15.77 9.11 -8.27
N LYS A 154 -16.88 8.40 -8.51
CA LYS A 154 -18.13 8.55 -7.72
C LYS A 154 -17.98 7.91 -6.34
N ALA A 155 -18.59 8.52 -5.33
CA ALA A 155 -18.75 7.90 -4.02
C ALA A 155 -19.64 6.63 -4.13
N PRO A 156 -19.32 5.54 -3.40
CA PRO A 156 -20.17 4.35 -3.38
C PRO A 156 -21.57 4.68 -2.86
N GLN A 157 -22.60 4.33 -3.63
CA GLN A 157 -24.00 4.63 -3.31
C GLN A 157 -24.60 3.67 -2.26
N ASN A 158 -24.16 2.40 -2.24
CA ASN A 158 -24.70 1.37 -1.35
C ASN A 158 -24.05 1.41 0.05
N ARG A 159 -24.20 2.53 0.77
CA ARG A 159 -23.67 2.71 2.13
C ARG A 159 -24.83 2.88 3.13
N PRO A 160 -24.88 2.08 4.20
CA PRO A 160 -25.96 2.18 5.19
C PRO A 160 -25.85 3.36 6.15
N TRP A 161 -24.78 4.16 6.09
CA TRP A 161 -24.62 5.37 6.89
C TRP A 161 -24.49 6.61 6.00
N PRO A 162 -25.18 7.71 6.34
CA PRO A 162 -25.13 8.94 5.56
C PRO A 162 -23.78 9.62 5.80
N LYS A 163 -22.86 9.44 4.85
CA LYS A 163 -21.81 10.42 4.57
C LYS A 163 -21.99 10.87 3.14
N HIS A 164 -22.36 12.13 2.95
CA HIS A 164 -22.25 12.81 1.66
C HIS A 164 -20.76 12.96 1.34
N LEU A 165 -20.13 11.88 0.88
CA LEU A 165 -18.76 11.94 0.40
C LEU A 165 -18.81 12.54 -1.01
N ALA A 166 -18.10 13.65 -1.19
CA ALA A 166 -17.95 14.26 -2.50
C ALA A 166 -17.20 13.31 -3.45
N ALA A 167 -17.46 13.45 -4.76
CA ALA A 167 -16.67 12.81 -5.79
C ALA A 167 -15.20 13.23 -5.67
N ILE A 168 -14.28 12.32 -5.98
CA ILE A 168 -12.84 12.57 -5.81
C ILE A 168 -12.19 12.59 -7.19
N ASN A 169 -11.61 13.73 -7.56
CA ASN A 169 -10.70 13.80 -8.70
C ASN A 169 -9.35 13.20 -8.29
N LEU A 170 -8.83 12.29 -9.12
CA LEU A 170 -7.56 11.64 -8.92
C LEU A 170 -6.89 11.33 -10.26
N GLN A 171 -5.60 11.05 -10.19
CA GLN A 171 -4.82 10.55 -11.30
C GLN A 171 -4.79 9.03 -11.26
N VAL A 172 -4.98 8.43 -12.42
CA VAL A 172 -4.94 6.99 -12.63
C VAL A 172 -3.75 6.65 -13.51
N ILE A 173 -2.93 5.71 -13.06
CA ILE A 173 -1.72 5.28 -13.74
C ILE A 173 -1.80 3.77 -13.93
N LEU A 174 -1.66 3.31 -15.16
CA LEU A 174 -1.55 1.90 -15.51
C LEU A 174 -0.14 1.64 -16.04
N ALA A 175 0.61 0.83 -15.29
CA ALA A 175 1.94 0.36 -15.68
C ALA A 175 1.87 -1.15 -15.93
N VAL A 176 2.09 -1.57 -17.18
CA VAL A 176 1.92 -2.97 -17.61
C VAL A 176 3.17 -3.45 -18.33
N GLU A 177 3.63 -4.64 -17.98
CA GLU A 177 4.60 -5.39 -18.77
C GLU A 177 3.86 -6.10 -19.91
N GLU A 178 3.95 -5.56 -21.12
CA GLU A 178 3.23 -6.08 -22.30
C GLU A 178 3.88 -7.37 -22.84
N ASP A 179 5.21 -7.48 -22.75
CA ASP A 179 5.98 -8.63 -23.22
C ASP A 179 6.71 -9.34 -22.05
N PRO A 180 5.99 -10.02 -21.14
CA PRO A 180 6.63 -10.75 -20.04
C PRO A 180 7.38 -11.98 -20.55
N PRO A 181 8.48 -12.40 -19.90
CA PRO A 181 9.09 -13.70 -20.17
C PRO A 181 8.07 -14.84 -20.00
N LEU A 182 8.14 -15.86 -20.85
CA LEU A 182 7.14 -16.96 -20.93
C LEU A 182 6.84 -17.68 -19.59
N SER A 183 7.76 -17.66 -18.63
CA SER A 183 7.62 -18.33 -17.33
C SER A 183 7.29 -17.39 -16.17
N GLU A 184 6.98 -16.11 -16.44
CA GLU A 184 6.83 -15.07 -15.44
C GLU A 184 5.45 -14.42 -15.55
N GLU A 185 4.77 -14.21 -14.41
CA GLU A 185 3.54 -13.43 -14.41
C GLU A 185 3.83 -11.97 -14.80
N PRO A 186 3.03 -11.36 -15.70
CA PRO A 186 3.23 -9.98 -16.12
C PRO A 186 3.02 -9.03 -14.95
N ILE A 187 3.85 -7.99 -14.90
CA ILE A 187 3.59 -6.85 -14.03
C ILE A 187 2.37 -6.09 -14.55
N SER A 188 1.35 -5.93 -13.71
CA SER A 188 0.23 -5.03 -13.98
C SER A 188 -0.11 -4.25 -12.71
N TRP A 189 0.28 -2.97 -12.71
CA TRP A 189 0.05 -2.02 -11.64
C TRP A 189 -0.91 -0.94 -12.09
N LEU A 190 -2.14 -1.05 -11.64
CA LEU A 190 -3.10 0.03 -11.67
C LEU A 190 -2.98 0.83 -10.37
N LEU A 191 -2.55 2.08 -10.45
CA LEU A 191 -2.26 2.97 -9.31
C LEU A 191 -3.18 4.18 -9.34
N LEU A 192 -3.71 4.55 -8.18
CA LEU A 192 -4.48 5.77 -7.95
C LEU A 192 -3.66 6.72 -7.10
N THR A 193 -3.65 8.00 -7.46
CA THR A 193 -2.95 9.03 -6.70
C THR A 193 -3.64 10.38 -6.80
N ASN A 194 -3.58 11.19 -5.74
CA ASN A 194 -3.94 12.62 -5.78
C ASN A 194 -2.73 13.52 -6.06
N LEU A 195 -1.57 12.95 -6.42
CA LEU A 195 -0.42 13.72 -6.87
C LEU A 195 -0.70 14.29 -8.27
N PRO A 196 -0.35 15.56 -8.53
CA PRO A 196 -0.52 16.13 -9.85
C PRO A 196 0.38 15.42 -10.86
N ILE A 197 -0.11 15.29 -12.10
CA ILE A 197 0.66 14.82 -13.25
C ILE A 197 0.67 15.93 -14.29
N SER A 198 1.84 16.53 -14.49
CA SER A 198 2.11 17.52 -15.54
C SER A 198 2.93 16.93 -16.70
N ASN A 199 3.65 15.83 -16.47
CA ASN A 199 4.47 15.16 -17.48
C ASN A 199 4.73 13.69 -17.14
N CYS A 200 5.19 12.93 -18.14
CA CYS A 200 5.49 11.51 -17.99
C CYS A 200 6.62 11.22 -16.98
N SER A 201 7.58 12.14 -16.80
CA SER A 201 8.67 11.95 -15.83
C SER A 201 8.16 11.88 -14.37
N GLN A 202 7.09 12.61 -14.03
CA GLN A 202 6.44 12.49 -12.73
C GLN A 202 5.79 11.11 -12.56
N VAL A 203 5.14 10.61 -13.60
CA VAL A 203 4.50 9.29 -13.57
C VAL A 203 5.53 8.18 -13.38
N ILE A 204 6.64 8.25 -14.11
CA ILE A 204 7.78 7.34 -13.94
C ILE A 204 8.28 7.36 -12.49
N ARG A 205 8.39 8.55 -11.88
CA ARG A 205 8.77 8.69 -10.47
C ARG A 205 7.77 8.02 -9.54
N TYR A 206 6.47 8.18 -9.77
CA TYR A 206 5.43 7.56 -8.96
C TYR A 206 5.49 6.03 -9.07
N VAL A 207 5.61 5.49 -10.29
CA VAL A 207 5.76 4.04 -10.49
C VAL A 207 7.04 3.51 -9.83
N LYS A 208 8.15 4.27 -9.87
CA LYS A 208 9.37 3.95 -9.13
C LYS A 208 9.15 3.93 -7.62
N TRP A 209 8.44 4.91 -7.05
CA TRP A 209 8.10 4.89 -5.63
C TRP A 209 7.24 3.68 -5.26
N TYR A 210 6.25 3.34 -6.09
CA TYR A 210 5.43 2.13 -5.88
C TYR A 210 6.30 0.86 -5.91
N SER A 211 7.34 0.82 -6.75
CA SER A 211 8.28 -0.30 -6.80
C SER A 211 8.99 -0.53 -5.46
N TYR A 212 9.07 0.44 -4.55
CA TYR A 212 9.65 0.28 -3.21
C TYR A 212 8.72 -0.36 -2.19
N ARG A 213 7.45 -0.62 -2.54
CA ARG A 213 6.48 -1.19 -1.60
C ARG A 213 6.95 -2.51 -0.97
N TRP A 214 7.74 -3.33 -1.68
CA TRP A 214 8.27 -4.59 -1.13
C TRP A 214 9.19 -4.39 0.10
N LEU A 215 9.67 -3.18 0.38
CA LEU A 215 10.46 -2.88 1.57
C LEU A 215 9.71 -3.23 2.86
N ILE A 216 8.38 -3.05 2.91
CA ILE A 216 7.59 -3.45 4.09
C ILE A 216 7.57 -4.97 4.27
N GLU A 217 7.56 -5.73 3.18
CA GLU A 217 7.64 -7.19 3.22
C GLU A 217 9.02 -7.65 3.71
N ARG A 218 10.09 -6.94 3.31
CA ARG A 218 11.43 -7.20 3.82
C ARG A 218 11.56 -6.83 5.31
N TYR A 219 10.92 -5.75 5.75
CA TYR A 219 10.83 -5.41 7.17
C TYR A 219 10.15 -6.54 7.96
N HIS A 220 8.98 -7.01 7.51
CA HIS A 220 8.28 -8.14 8.14
C HIS A 220 9.08 -9.45 8.08
N TYR A 221 9.80 -9.71 6.99
CA TYR A 221 10.72 -10.85 6.88
C TYR A 221 11.84 -10.75 7.93
N THR A 222 12.40 -9.56 8.13
CA THR A 222 13.45 -9.32 9.12
C THR A 222 12.92 -9.55 10.53
N LEU A 223 11.72 -9.08 10.86
CA LEU A 223 11.10 -9.36 12.16
C LEU A 223 10.86 -10.86 12.40
N LYS A 224 10.30 -11.56 11.41
CA LYS A 224 9.93 -12.98 11.54
C LYS A 224 11.13 -13.90 11.53
N SER A 225 11.96 -13.80 10.48
CA SER A 225 13.06 -14.74 10.23
C SER A 225 14.37 -14.27 10.85
N GLY A 226 14.65 -12.97 10.81
CA GLY A 226 15.89 -12.39 11.36
C GLY A 226 15.84 -12.27 12.87
N CYS A 227 14.88 -11.51 13.41
CA CYS A 227 14.70 -11.30 14.84
C CYS A 227 13.97 -12.49 15.53
N GLY A 228 13.55 -13.51 14.77
CA GLY A 228 13.00 -14.75 15.29
C GLY A 228 11.66 -14.58 16.02
N LEU A 229 10.87 -13.57 15.68
CA LEU A 229 9.65 -13.20 16.42
C LEU A 229 8.69 -14.37 16.59
N GLU A 230 8.51 -15.21 15.56
CA GLU A 230 7.60 -16.36 15.60
C GLU A 230 8.16 -17.54 16.42
N LYS A 231 9.46 -17.52 16.76
CA LYS A 231 10.10 -18.50 17.65
C LYS A 231 10.00 -18.14 19.12
N LEU A 232 9.61 -16.90 19.43
CA LEU A 232 9.37 -16.47 20.80
C LEU A 232 8.13 -17.18 21.33
N GLN A 233 8.32 -18.26 22.10
CA GLN A 233 7.25 -19.04 22.73
C GLN A 233 6.62 -18.29 23.92
N LEU A 234 6.22 -17.04 23.70
CA LEU A 234 5.67 -16.17 24.72
C LEU A 234 4.21 -16.54 24.98
N LYS A 235 3.91 -16.83 26.24
CA LYS A 235 2.63 -17.41 26.67
C LYS A 235 1.45 -16.42 26.69
N THR A 236 1.69 -15.11 26.50
CA THR A 236 0.62 -14.09 26.57
C THR A 236 0.75 -13.06 25.44
N ALA A 237 -0.39 -12.56 24.96
CA ALA A 237 -0.45 -11.52 23.93
C ALA A 237 0.35 -10.27 24.33
N ARG A 238 0.21 -9.81 25.59
CA ARG A 238 0.97 -8.67 26.12
C ARG A 238 2.48 -8.87 26.06
N ARG A 239 2.98 -10.09 26.32
CA ARG A 239 4.42 -10.37 26.22
C ARG A 239 4.88 -10.37 24.77
N LEU A 240 4.06 -10.87 23.85
CA LEU A 240 4.34 -10.80 22.42
C LEU A 240 4.35 -9.35 21.92
N GLU A 241 3.41 -8.52 22.37
CA GLU A 241 3.39 -7.07 22.09
C GLU A 241 4.63 -6.36 22.64
N MET A 242 5.04 -6.64 23.89
CA MET A 242 6.25 -6.07 24.47
C MET A 242 7.52 -6.53 23.74
N ALA A 243 7.58 -7.80 23.33
CA ALA A 243 8.70 -8.31 22.54
C ALA A 243 8.73 -7.66 21.16
N MET A 244 7.58 -7.46 20.52
CA MET A 244 7.49 -6.71 19.26
C MET A 244 7.94 -5.26 19.44
N ALA A 245 7.54 -4.61 20.54
CA ALA A 245 7.97 -3.26 20.89
C ALA A 245 9.49 -3.19 21.12
N ALA A 246 10.08 -4.16 21.81
CA ALA A 246 11.53 -4.26 21.99
C ALA A 246 12.29 -4.54 20.68
N LEU A 247 11.64 -5.23 19.73
CA LEU A 247 12.18 -5.48 18.39
C LEU A 247 11.91 -4.34 17.40
N LEU A 248 11.36 -3.21 17.84
CA LEU A 248 11.24 -2.00 17.01
C LEU A 248 12.60 -1.45 16.59
N ASP A 249 13.64 -1.67 17.41
CA ASP A 249 15.04 -1.38 17.07
C ASP A 249 15.55 -2.21 15.87
N CYS A 250 14.86 -3.29 15.50
CA CYS A 250 15.11 -3.99 14.22
C CYS A 250 14.86 -3.05 13.01
N GLY A 251 14.18 -1.90 13.16
CA GLY A 251 14.09 -0.85 12.14
C GLY A 251 15.44 -0.20 11.82
N LEU A 252 16.31 -0.01 12.82
CA LEU A 252 17.68 0.46 12.63
C LEU A 252 18.53 -0.63 11.95
N ALA A 253 18.39 -1.88 12.37
CA ALA A 253 19.05 -3.03 11.73
C ALA A 253 18.59 -3.22 10.27
N PHE A 254 17.31 -3.01 9.97
CA PHE A 254 16.76 -3.01 8.61
C PHE A 254 17.37 -1.92 7.74
N THR A 255 17.52 -0.71 8.31
CA THR A 255 18.16 0.43 7.63
C THR A 255 19.65 0.16 7.36
N LEU A 256 20.38 -0.33 8.37
CA LEU A 256 21.80 -0.69 8.25
C LEU A 256 22.04 -1.83 7.25
N ALA A 257 21.21 -2.87 7.28
CA ALA A 257 21.29 -3.98 6.33
C ALA A 257 21.02 -3.50 4.89
N TYR A 258 20.05 -2.60 4.70
CA TYR A 258 19.75 -2.04 3.38
C TYR A 258 20.92 -1.20 2.84
N VAL A 259 21.44 -0.27 3.64
CA VAL A 259 22.58 0.57 3.26
C VAL A 259 23.81 -0.28 2.94
N SER A 260 24.11 -1.28 3.79
CA SER A 260 25.24 -2.18 3.58
C SER A 260 25.09 -3.02 2.30
N SER A 261 23.88 -3.49 1.99
CA SER A 261 23.61 -4.26 0.76
C SER A 261 23.66 -3.42 -0.51
N SER A 262 23.38 -2.11 -0.41
CA SER A 262 23.41 -1.17 -1.54
C SER A 262 24.82 -0.67 -1.85
N LEU A 263 25.72 -0.70 -0.87
CA LEU A 263 27.15 -0.38 -1.04
C LEU A 263 27.97 -1.55 -1.62
N LEU A 264 27.42 -2.76 -1.62
CA LEU A 264 28.05 -4.00 -2.08
C LEU A 264 27.52 -4.49 -3.44
N SER A 265 26.66 -3.71 -4.11
CA SER A 265 26.07 -3.98 -5.43
C SER A 265 26.44 -2.90 -6.42
#